data_AF-I6CQ42-F1
#
_entry.id   AF-I6CQ42-F1
#
_cell.length_a   1.000
_cell.length_b   1.000
_cell.length_c   1.000
_cell.angle_alpha   90.00
_cell.angle_beta   90.00
_cell.angle_gamma   90.00
#
_symmetry.space_group_name_H-M   'P 1'
#
loop_
_entity.id
_entity.type
_entity.pdbx_description
1 polymer ?
#
loop_
_entity_poly.entity_id
_entity_poly.type
_entity_poly.pdbx_seq_one_letter_code
_entity_poly.pdbx_strand_id
1 'polypeptide(L)'
;MTIIAGLPVEYNDRFIRGIAVFAPWRKTPGIYHQSHGACLGRRSRTITVVDEQPQGMDMDPTCSLFTTGQCLGEPDLLASARRLQFFSHQYSIAVLMANARGNSALWDEYGRLIVRADRGSLLLVGQRSSQGWQGDIIPLR
;
A
#
# COMPACT_ATOMS: atom_id res chain seq x y z
N MET A 1 -2.99 4.81 15.58
CA MET A 1 -2.50 4.03 14.41
C MET A 1 -3.50 4.15 13.27
N THR A 2 -3.02 4.27 12.03
CA THR A 2 -3.86 4.14 10.83
C THR A 2 -3.81 2.68 10.36
N ILE A 3 -4.97 2.09 10.06
CA ILE A 3 -5.08 0.72 9.56
C ILE A 3 -5.79 0.79 8.21
N ILE A 4 -5.21 0.17 7.19
CA ILE A 4 -5.82 0.01 5.88
C ILE A 4 -5.94 -1.49 5.65
N ALA A 5 -7.18 -1.97 5.58
CA ALA A 5 -7.50 -3.38 5.42
C ALA A 5 -8.15 -3.61 4.06
N GLY A 6 -7.66 -4.58 3.29
CA GLY A 6 -8.38 -5.11 2.13
C GLY A 6 -9.44 -6.09 2.62
N LEU A 7 -10.70 -5.86 2.27
CA LEU A 7 -11.83 -6.71 2.66
C LEU A 7 -12.95 -6.63 1.62
N PRO A 8 -13.84 -7.65 1.57
CA PRO A 8 -15.11 -7.51 0.87
C PRO A 8 -15.93 -6.39 1.51
N VAL A 9 -16.45 -5.48 0.70
CA VAL A 9 -17.33 -4.38 1.11
C VAL A 9 -18.66 -4.51 0.42
N GLU A 10 -19.74 -4.19 1.12
CA GLU A 10 -21.09 -4.22 0.56
C GLU A 10 -21.32 -2.99 -0.33
N TYR A 11 -21.76 -3.23 -1.56
CA TYR A 11 -22.11 -2.20 -2.52
C TYR A 11 -23.20 -2.75 -3.46
N ASN A 12 -24.34 -2.06 -3.54
CA ASN A 12 -25.51 -2.49 -4.33
C ASN A 12 -25.92 -3.95 -4.05
N ASP A 13 -26.11 -4.29 -2.77
CA ASP A 13 -26.50 -5.63 -2.27
C ASP A 13 -25.54 -6.77 -2.66
N ARG A 14 -24.28 -6.43 -2.96
CA ARG A 14 -23.22 -7.39 -3.31
C ARG A 14 -21.95 -7.08 -2.55
N PHE A 15 -21.21 -8.13 -2.19
CA PHE A 15 -19.85 -7.96 -1.68
C PHE A 15 -18.85 -7.87 -2.83
N ILE A 16 -18.17 -6.74 -2.93
CA ILE A 16 -17.09 -6.51 -3.91
C ILE A 16 -15.76 -6.22 -3.21
N ARG A 17 -14.65 -6.34 -3.94
CA ARG A 17 -13.32 -6.03 -3.38
C ARG A 17 -13.27 -4.55 -3.02
N GLY A 18 -12.85 -4.25 -1.80
CA GLY A 18 -12.68 -2.90 -1.34
C GLY A 18 -11.61 -2.78 -0.25
N ILE A 19 -11.53 -1.58 0.33
CA ILE A 19 -10.71 -1.33 1.50
C ILE A 19 -11.52 -0.63 2.59
N ALA A 20 -11.14 -0.88 3.84
CA ALA A 20 -11.53 -0.09 4.99
C ALA A 20 -10.32 0.69 5.50
N VAL A 21 -10.52 1.98 5.72
CA VAL A 21 -9.52 2.91 6.25
C VAL A 21 -9.92 3.35 7.64
N PHE A 22 -9.20 2.87 8.64
CA PHE A 22 -9.30 3.30 10.02
C PHE A 22 -8.22 4.33 10.29
N ALA A 23 -8.61 5.53 10.70
CA ALA A 23 -7.67 6.61 11.01
C ALA A 23 -7.89 7.10 12.44
N PRO A 24 -6.83 7.46 13.20
CA PRO A 24 -6.94 7.89 14.60
C PRO A 24 -7.90 9.06 14.84
N TRP A 25 -8.11 9.90 13.82
CA TRP A 25 -8.94 11.10 13.90
C TRP A 25 -10.35 10.91 13.34
N ARG A 26 -10.70 9.72 12.85
CA ARG A 26 -12.05 9.41 12.34
C ARG A 26 -12.82 8.60 13.38
N LYS A 27 -14.09 8.95 13.61
CA LYS A 27 -14.99 8.18 14.52
C LYS A 27 -15.47 6.88 13.90
N THR A 28 -15.56 6.82 12.57
CA THR A 28 -15.97 5.63 11.80
C THR A 28 -14.95 5.34 10.70
N PRO A 29 -14.76 4.07 10.33
CA PRO A 29 -13.91 3.73 9.18
C PRO A 29 -14.50 4.27 7.89
N GLY A 30 -13.62 4.69 6.96
CA GLY A 30 -14.02 4.93 5.57
C GLY A 30 -14.05 3.62 4.81
N ILE A 31 -15.12 3.34 4.09
CA ILE A 31 -15.31 2.13 3.29
C ILE A 31 -15.30 2.51 1.81
N TYR A 32 -14.47 1.84 1.01
CA TYR A 32 -14.24 2.17 -0.39
C TYR A 32 -14.31 0.92 -1.25
N HIS A 33 -15.19 0.93 -2.25
CA HIS A 33 -15.57 -0.25 -3.04
C HIS A 33 -14.91 -0.31 -4.42
N GLN A 34 -14.17 0.73 -4.82
CA GLN A 34 -13.33 0.80 -6.00
C GLN A 34 -11.99 1.39 -5.53
N SER A 35 -11.05 0.57 -5.07
CA SER A 35 -9.78 1.07 -4.55
C SER A 35 -8.62 0.18 -4.99
N HIS A 36 -7.60 0.80 -5.54
CA HIS A 36 -6.31 0.20 -5.87
C HIS A 36 -5.28 0.36 -4.74
N GLY A 37 -5.59 1.17 -3.72
CA GLY A 37 -4.72 1.44 -2.59
C GLY A 37 -5.05 2.78 -1.93
N ALA A 38 -4.16 3.26 -1.08
CA ALA A 38 -4.30 4.57 -0.45
C ALA A 38 -2.95 5.27 -0.31
N CYS A 39 -2.97 6.58 -0.45
CA CYS A 39 -1.83 7.46 -0.24
C CYS A 39 -1.91 8.12 1.15
N LEU A 40 -0.75 8.26 1.78
CA LEU A 40 -0.59 8.81 3.13
C LEU A 40 0.29 10.06 3.09
N GLY A 41 -0.23 11.17 3.60
CA GLY A 41 0.48 12.44 3.74
C GLY A 41 1.58 12.40 4.80
N ARG A 42 2.69 13.14 4.60
CA ARG A 42 3.84 13.17 5.55
C ARG A 42 3.49 13.75 6.93
N ARG A 43 2.64 14.77 6.94
CA ARG A 43 2.34 15.61 8.12
C ARG A 43 0.87 15.93 8.27
N SER A 44 0.07 15.62 7.26
CA SER A 44 -1.35 15.90 7.22
C SER A 44 -2.11 14.68 7.71
N ARG A 45 -3.27 14.91 8.34
CA ARG A 45 -4.28 13.87 8.64
C ARG A 45 -5.01 13.45 7.35
N THR A 46 -4.25 13.31 6.26
CA THR A 46 -4.76 13.06 4.91
C THR A 46 -4.45 11.62 4.52
N ILE A 47 -5.51 10.89 4.22
CA ILE A 47 -5.47 9.59 3.58
C ILE A 47 -6.33 9.73 2.34
N THR A 48 -5.71 9.58 1.18
CA THR A 48 -6.38 9.66 -0.12
C THR A 48 -6.51 8.25 -0.66
N VAL A 49 -7.74 7.79 -0.87
CA VAL A 49 -7.98 6.48 -1.48
C VAL A 49 -7.88 6.61 -2.99
N VAL A 50 -7.23 5.63 -3.61
CA VAL A 50 -6.89 5.64 -5.03
C VAL A 50 -7.90 4.78 -5.76
N ASP A 51 -8.91 5.42 -6.33
CA ASP A 51 -10.04 4.71 -6.94
C ASP A 51 -9.76 4.29 -8.38
N GLU A 52 -8.97 5.08 -9.11
CA GLU A 52 -8.55 4.81 -10.50
C GLU A 52 -7.23 4.05 -10.57
N GLN A 53 -6.93 3.46 -11.74
CA GLN A 53 -5.63 2.85 -11.94
C GLN A 53 -4.51 3.90 -11.76
N PRO A 54 -3.37 3.53 -11.18
CA PRO A 54 -2.31 4.50 -10.87
C PRO A 54 -1.64 5.14 -12.11
N GLN A 55 -2.04 4.74 -13.32
CA GLN A 55 -1.54 5.27 -14.59
C GLN A 55 -2.35 6.53 -14.96
N GLY A 56 -1.72 7.71 -14.85
CA GLY A 56 -2.36 8.99 -15.18
C GLY A 56 -3.02 9.72 -14.00
N MET A 57 -2.85 9.24 -12.76
CA MET A 57 -3.34 9.96 -11.60
C MET A 57 -2.49 11.21 -11.34
N ASP A 58 -3.14 12.33 -11.00
CA ASP A 58 -2.45 13.46 -10.40
C ASP A 58 -2.23 13.15 -8.91
N MET A 59 -0.98 12.84 -8.55
CA MET A 59 -0.63 12.47 -7.18
C MET A 59 -0.45 13.72 -6.34
N ASP A 60 -1.18 13.82 -5.23
CA ASP A 60 -0.97 14.88 -4.25
C ASP A 60 0.52 14.86 -3.79
N PRO A 61 1.30 15.93 -4.06
CA PRO A 61 2.74 15.98 -3.78
C PRO A 61 3.06 15.92 -2.28
N THR A 62 2.05 16.07 -1.41
CA THR A 62 2.20 15.92 0.04
C THR A 62 2.19 14.46 0.49
N CYS A 63 1.75 13.54 -0.37
CA CYS A 63 1.78 12.11 -0.13
C CYS A 63 3.22 11.59 -0.13
N SER A 64 3.49 10.64 0.75
CA SER A 64 4.84 10.05 0.91
C SER A 64 4.89 8.55 0.90
N LEU A 65 3.73 7.91 1.05
CA LEU A 65 3.59 6.48 1.06
C LEU A 65 2.28 6.13 0.35
N PHE A 66 2.37 5.37 -0.72
CA PHE A 66 1.27 4.64 -1.30
C PHE A 66 1.27 3.23 -0.71
N THR A 67 0.09 2.73 -0.33
CA THR A 67 -0.05 1.34 0.14
C THR A 67 -1.16 0.62 -0.60
N THR A 68 -0.92 -0.66 -0.88
CA THR A 68 -1.86 -1.52 -1.61
C THR A 68 -1.85 -2.94 -1.04
N GLY A 69 -3.01 -3.58 -1.08
CA GLY A 69 -3.21 -4.96 -0.68
C GLY A 69 -3.47 -5.85 -1.89
N GLN A 70 -2.82 -7.01 -1.94
CA GLN A 70 -2.87 -7.94 -3.07
C GLN A 70 -3.03 -9.39 -2.61
N CYS A 71 -3.50 -10.25 -3.52
CA CYS A 71 -3.54 -11.70 -3.35
C CYS A 71 -3.16 -12.37 -4.68
N LEU A 72 -1.91 -12.16 -5.10
CA LEU A 72 -1.36 -12.61 -6.37
C LEU A 72 -0.34 -13.72 -6.19
N GLY A 73 -0.34 -14.71 -7.08
CA GLY A 73 0.74 -15.67 -7.26
C GLY A 73 1.57 -15.35 -8.51
N GLU A 74 2.59 -16.15 -8.80
CA GLU A 74 3.33 -16.04 -10.06
C GLU A 74 2.49 -16.55 -11.24
N PRO A 75 2.58 -15.92 -12.44
CA PRO A 75 3.47 -14.83 -12.84
C PRO A 75 2.95 -13.40 -12.57
N ASP A 76 1.69 -13.25 -12.16
CA ASP A 76 1.03 -11.95 -12.00
C ASP A 76 1.68 -11.08 -10.92
N LEU A 77 2.23 -11.72 -9.89
CA LEU A 77 2.99 -11.06 -8.84
C LEU A 77 4.21 -10.31 -9.40
N LEU A 78 4.99 -10.93 -10.29
CA LEU A 78 6.15 -10.30 -10.89
C LEU A 78 5.76 -9.08 -11.74
N ALA A 79 4.69 -9.19 -12.52
CA ALA A 79 4.16 -8.08 -13.30
C ALA A 79 3.66 -6.93 -12.42
N SER A 80 2.96 -7.25 -11.33
CA SER A 80 2.49 -6.30 -10.32
C SER A 80 3.65 -5.58 -9.64
N ALA A 81 4.65 -6.31 -9.16
CA ALA A 81 5.81 -5.75 -8.48
C ALA A 81 6.58 -4.78 -9.38
N ARG A 82 6.79 -5.12 -10.66
CA ARG A 82 7.42 -4.21 -11.64
C ARG A 82 6.62 -2.93 -11.85
N ARG A 83 5.28 -3.04 -11.94
CA ARG A 83 4.41 -1.87 -12.07
C ARG A 83 4.49 -0.96 -10.84
N LEU A 84 4.49 -1.54 -9.64
CA LEU A 84 4.59 -0.80 -8.38
C LEU A 84 5.96 -0.16 -8.19
N GLN A 85 7.03 -0.84 -8.59
CA GLN A 85 8.38 -0.26 -8.62
C GLN A 85 8.45 0.95 -9.55
N PHE A 86 7.93 0.81 -10.77
CA PHE A 86 7.88 1.92 -11.73
C PHE A 86 7.03 3.08 -11.22
N PHE A 87 5.86 2.79 -10.64
CA PHE A 87 4.99 3.78 -10.01
C PHE A 87 5.72 4.58 -8.93
N SER A 88 6.47 3.88 -8.07
CA SER A 88 7.26 4.48 -7.00
C SER A 88 8.25 5.52 -7.53
N HIS A 89 9.01 5.16 -8.58
CA HIS A 89 9.95 6.06 -9.24
C HIS A 89 9.26 7.19 -10.00
N GLN A 90 8.21 6.90 -10.76
CA GLN A 90 7.49 7.89 -11.58
C GLN A 90 6.90 9.02 -10.72
N TYR A 91 6.29 8.68 -9.59
CA TYR A 91 5.61 9.66 -8.73
C TYR A 91 6.45 10.10 -7.52
N SER A 92 7.73 9.69 -7.45
CA SER A 92 8.63 10.00 -6.33
C SER A 92 8.01 9.70 -4.96
N ILE A 93 7.35 8.55 -4.83
CA ILE A 93 6.60 8.13 -3.65
C ILE A 93 7.05 6.73 -3.22
N ALA A 94 7.14 6.48 -1.91
CA ALA A 94 7.37 5.13 -1.43
C ALA A 94 6.14 4.25 -1.61
N VAL A 95 6.34 2.95 -1.84
CA VAL A 95 5.25 2.00 -2.08
C VAL A 95 5.35 0.83 -1.11
N LEU A 96 4.32 0.61 -0.30
CA LEU A 96 4.15 -0.55 0.56
C LEU A 96 3.07 -1.49 0.01
N MET A 97 3.49 -2.66 -0.46
CA MET A 97 2.60 -3.72 -0.92
C MET A 97 2.50 -4.81 0.14
N ALA A 98 1.28 -5.09 0.60
CA ALA A 98 0.97 -6.28 1.37
C ALA A 98 0.35 -7.34 0.44
N ASN A 99 1.01 -8.49 0.26
CA ASN A 99 0.49 -9.59 -0.54
C ASN A 99 0.20 -10.82 0.32
N ALA A 100 -1.04 -11.31 0.27
CA ALA A 100 -1.51 -12.42 1.09
C ALA A 100 -0.80 -13.76 0.80
N ARG A 101 -0.15 -13.88 -0.37
CA ARG A 101 0.59 -15.08 -0.80
C ARG A 101 2.11 -14.98 -0.61
N GLY A 102 2.57 -14.04 0.22
CA GLY A 102 3.99 -13.72 0.41
C GLY A 102 4.51 -12.72 -0.62
N ASN A 103 5.81 -12.40 -0.57
CA ASN A 103 6.45 -11.35 -1.35
C ASN A 103 5.87 -9.94 -1.14
N SER A 104 5.31 -9.66 0.04
CA SER A 104 5.04 -8.27 0.45
C SER A 104 6.34 -7.47 0.37
N ALA A 105 6.28 -6.21 -0.02
CA ALA A 105 7.48 -5.44 -0.34
C ALA A 105 7.31 -3.95 -0.05
N LEU A 106 8.43 -3.29 0.22
CA LEU A 106 8.54 -1.84 0.33
C LEU A 106 9.57 -1.33 -0.68
N TRP A 107 9.18 -0.34 -1.48
CA TRP A 107 10.07 0.46 -2.32
C TRP A 107 10.17 1.89 -1.81
N ASP A 108 11.34 2.50 -1.94
CA ASP A 108 11.52 3.94 -1.67
C ASP A 108 11.07 4.81 -2.84
N GLU A 109 11.09 6.14 -2.66
CA GLU A 109 10.69 7.11 -3.69
C GLU A 109 11.49 7.04 -5.00
N TYR A 110 12.59 6.29 -5.06
CA TYR A 110 13.39 6.09 -6.27
C TYR A 110 13.10 4.74 -6.94
N GLY A 111 12.10 4.00 -6.46
CA GLY A 111 11.78 2.65 -6.93
C GLY A 111 12.84 1.62 -6.55
N ARG A 112 13.68 1.87 -5.53
CA ARG A 112 14.62 0.87 -5.01
C ARG A 112 13.91 -0.01 -4.00
N LEU A 113 14.06 -1.31 -4.14
CA LEU A 113 13.51 -2.27 -3.17
C LEU A 113 14.25 -2.12 -1.84
N ILE A 114 13.52 -1.77 -0.79
CA ILE A 114 14.06 -1.61 0.56
C ILE A 114 14.02 -2.93 1.32
N VAL A 115 12.88 -3.62 1.27
CA VAL A 115 12.70 -4.90 1.95
C VAL A 115 11.59 -5.71 1.28
N ARG A 116 11.72 -7.04 1.32
CA ARG A 116 10.72 -7.99 0.81
C ARG A 116 10.55 -9.15 1.77
N ALA A 117 9.30 -9.49 2.07
CA ALA A 117 8.90 -10.61 2.91
C ALA A 117 8.54 -11.81 2.02
N ASP A 118 9.53 -12.63 1.67
CA ASP A 118 9.38 -13.68 0.66
C ASP A 118 8.32 -14.74 1.01
N ARG A 119 8.52 -15.49 2.10
CA ARG A 119 7.63 -16.61 2.49
C ARG A 119 7.47 -16.74 3.99
N GLY A 120 6.29 -17.23 4.39
CA GLY A 120 5.92 -17.48 5.78
C GLY A 120 5.19 -16.33 6.45
N SER A 121 4.82 -16.52 7.72
CA SER A 121 4.18 -15.50 8.54
C SER A 121 5.21 -14.46 9.00
N LEU A 122 5.28 -13.34 8.28
CA LEU A 122 6.26 -12.29 8.48
C LEU A 122 5.55 -10.94 8.61
N LEU A 123 6.06 -10.09 9.50
CA LEU A 123 5.72 -8.67 9.56
C LEU A 123 6.83 -7.89 8.87
N LEU A 124 6.49 -7.26 7.74
CA LEU A 124 7.36 -6.31 7.07
C LEU A 124 7.15 -4.92 7.67
N VAL A 125 8.23 -4.31 8.14
CA VAL A 125 8.22 -2.96 8.71
C VAL A 125 9.03 -2.03 7.83
N GLY A 126 8.54 -0.81 7.66
CA GLY A 126 9.25 0.27 6.99
C GLY A 126 9.28 1.51 7.87
N GLN A 127 10.44 2.12 8.01
CA GLN A 127 10.62 3.38 8.72
C GLN A 127 11.31 4.41 7.82
N ARG A 128 10.74 5.61 7.74
CA ARG A 128 11.37 6.74 7.06
C ARG A 128 12.16 7.57 8.06
N SER A 129 13.43 7.82 7.75
CA SER A 129 14.34 8.68 8.52
C SER A 129 14.89 9.82 7.64
N SER A 130 15.79 10.65 8.19
CA SER A 130 16.55 11.62 7.40
C SER A 130 17.48 10.98 6.37
N GLN A 131 17.87 9.71 6.57
CA GLN A 131 18.72 8.94 5.65
C GLN A 131 17.91 8.19 4.58
N GLY A 132 16.59 8.39 4.53
CA GLY A 132 15.68 7.68 3.64
C GLY A 132 14.92 6.54 4.34
N TRP A 133 14.36 5.64 3.53
CA TRP A 133 13.62 4.47 4.01
C TRP A 133 14.56 3.34 4.43
N GLN A 134 14.21 2.72 5.55
CA GLN A 134 14.81 1.51 6.06
C GLN A 134 13.70 0.49 6.28
N GLY A 135 14.00 -0.79 6.10
CA GLY A 135 13.03 -1.85 6.24
C GLY A 135 13.59 -3.01 7.04
N ASP A 136 12.70 -3.74 7.69
CA ASP A 136 13.02 -4.91 8.48
C ASP A 136 11.92 -5.98 8.34
N ILE A 137 12.27 -7.22 8.63
CA ILE A 137 11.38 -8.38 8.63
C ILE A 137 11.36 -9.02 10.01
N ILE A 138 10.19 -9.04 10.63
CA ILE A 138 9.97 -9.65 11.94
C ILE A 138 9.20 -10.97 11.75
N PRO A 139 9.78 -12.14 12.08
CA PRO A 139 9.06 -13.40 12.11
C PRO A 139 7.96 -13.39 13.17
N LEU A 140 6.77 -13.89 12.84
CA LEU A 140 5.61 -13.92 13.76
C LEU A 140 5.44 -15.28 14.47
N ARG A 141 6.55 -15.98 14.73
CA ARG A 141 6.54 -17.29 15.39
C ARG A 141 6.54 -17.16 16.90
#